data_AF-A0A7Y5PUH3-F1
#
_entry.id   AF-A0A7Y5PUH3-F1
#
_cell.length_a   1.000
_cell.length_b   1.000
_cell.length_c   1.000
_cell.angle_alpha   90.00
_cell.angle_beta   90.00
_cell.angle_gamma   90.00
#
_symmetry.space_group_name_H-M   'P 1'
#
loop_
_entity.id
_entity.type
_entity.pdbx_description
1 polymer ?
#
loop_
_entity_poly.entity_id
_entity_poly.type
_entity_poly.pdbx_seq_one_letter_code
_entity_poly.pdbx_strand_id
1 'polypeptide(L)' 'VFVLANDAQGSLRAASRRVTSGEVMGDEVVVLAGLEPGEQVAASGSFKLFDGLKVVLAADEPAAAAPEQK' A
#
# COMPACT_ATOMS: atom_id res chain seq x y z
N VAL A 1 1.07 7.46 2.76
CA VAL A 1 1.21 6.02 2.44
C VAL A 1 1.90 5.88 1.10
N PHE A 2 2.50 4.73 0.79
CA PHE A 2 3.11 4.49 -0.52
C PHE A 2 2.25 3.52 -1.32
N VAL A 3 1.80 3.94 -2.50
CA VAL A 3 1.10 3.08 -3.46
C VAL A 3 2.09 2.49 -4.45
N LEU A 4 1.86 1.27 -4.88
CA LEU A 4 2.67 0.58 -5.88
C LEU A 4 1.95 0.66 -7.23
N ALA A 5 2.56 1.40 -8.17
CA ALA A 5 2.04 1.53 -9.52
C ALA A 5 2.98 0.84 -10.52
N ASN A 6 2.41 0.21 -11.56
CA ASN A 6 3.20 -0.30 -12.67
C ASN A 6 3.70 0.87 -13.53
N ASP A 7 5.00 0.90 -13.74
CA ASP A 7 5.64 1.80 -14.70
C ASP A 7 5.46 1.26 -16.14
N ALA A 8 5.75 2.08 -17.15
CA ALA A 8 5.65 1.69 -18.57
C ALA A 8 6.49 0.46 -18.95
N GLN A 9 7.51 0.12 -18.14
CA GLN A 9 8.34 -1.08 -18.27
C GLN A 9 7.80 -2.32 -17.52
N GLY A 10 6.60 -2.24 -16.93
CA GLY A 10 6.01 -3.32 -16.13
C GLY A 10 6.61 -3.51 -14.73
N SER A 11 7.57 -2.66 -14.35
CA SER A 11 8.14 -2.67 -12.98
C SER A 11 7.22 -1.93 -12.01
N LEU A 12 7.10 -2.41 -10.78
CA LEU A 12 6.41 -1.69 -9.72
C LEU A 12 7.26 -0.52 -9.23
N ARG A 13 6.64 0.64 -9.03
CA ARG A 13 7.26 1.81 -8.42
C ARG A 13 6.43 2.31 -7.25
N ALA A 14 7.12 2.67 -6.18
CA ALA A 14 6.49 3.33 -5.05
C ALA A 14 6.19 4.80 -5.39
N ALA A 15 4.97 5.23 -5.14
CA ALA A 15 4.56 6.63 -5.23
C ALA A 15 4.00 7.09 -3.88
N SER A 16 4.46 8.24 -3.39
CA SER A 16 3.96 8.77 -2.12
C SER A 16 2.58 9.38 -2.31
N ARG A 17 1.58 8.82 -1.61
CA ARG A 17 0.20 9.30 -1.63
C ARG A 17 -0.18 9.83 -0.25
N ARG A 18 -0.69 11.08 -0.23
CA ARG A 18 -1.37 11.63 0.94
C ARG A 18 -2.77 11.02 1.02
N VAL A 19 -3.08 10.42 2.16
CA VAL A 19 -4.38 9.82 2.47
C VAL A 19 -4.94 10.42 3.75
N THR A 20 -6.24 10.32 3.92
CA THR A 20 -6.92 10.68 5.16
C THR A 20 -7.02 9.43 6.02
N SER A 21 -6.20 9.33 7.06
CA SER A 21 -6.31 8.30 8.09
C SER A 21 -7.41 8.67 9.09
N GLY A 22 -8.25 7.71 9.44
CA GLY A 22 -9.26 7.78 10.46
C GLY A 22 -8.78 7.17 11.77
N GLU A 23 -9.64 6.37 12.38
CA GLU A 23 -9.36 5.73 13.67
C GLU A 23 -8.25 4.67 13.57
N VAL A 24 -7.45 4.57 14.63
CA VAL A 24 -6.42 3.54 14.78
C VAL A 24 -6.98 2.43 15.66
N MET A 25 -7.05 1.21 15.12
CA MET A 25 -7.55 0.03 15.80
C MET A 25 -6.39 -0.96 16.04
N GLY A 26 -5.72 -0.80 17.18
CA GLY A 26 -4.57 -1.65 17.54
C GLY A 26 -3.37 -1.38 16.63
N ASP A 27 -3.06 -2.34 15.76
CA ASP A 27 -1.98 -2.24 14.76
C ASP A 27 -2.47 -1.77 13.38
N GLU A 28 -3.79 -1.66 13.20
CA GLU A 28 -4.41 -1.25 11.93
C GLU A 28 -4.86 0.22 11.96
N VAL A 29 -4.75 0.91 10.83
CA VAL A 29 -5.23 2.30 10.66
C VAL A 29 -6.29 2.32 9.58
N VAL A 30 -7.49 2.82 9.93
CA VAL A 30 -8.57 2.99 8.96
C VAL A 30 -8.20 4.11 7.98
N VAL A 31 -8.29 3.86 6.67
CA VAL A 31 -8.12 4.90 5.65
C VAL A 31 -9.49 5.35 5.15
N LEU A 32 -9.84 6.61 5.41
CA LEU A 32 -11.13 7.20 5.06
C LEU A 32 -11.19 7.71 3.61
N ALA A 33 -10.07 8.18 3.08
CA ALA A 33 -10.00 8.72 1.72
C ALA A 33 -8.57 8.72 1.15
N GLY A 34 -8.46 8.73 -0.18
CA GLY A 34 -7.21 8.88 -0.91
C GLY A 34 -6.58 7.59 -1.43
N LEU A 35 -7.30 6.47 -1.36
CA LEU A 35 -6.98 5.19 -1.98
C LEU A 35 -8.21 4.67 -2.73
N GLU A 36 -7.97 4.01 -3.86
CA GLU A 36 -8.99 3.34 -4.65
C GLU A 36 -8.95 1.82 -4.40
N PRO A 37 -10.11 1.14 -4.42
CA PRO A 37 -10.16 -0.31 -4.28
C PRO A 37 -9.38 -0.98 -5.41
N GLY A 38 -8.45 -1.88 -5.05
CA GLY A 38 -7.55 -2.55 -5.98
C GLY A 38 -6.16 -1.95 -6.09
N GLU A 39 -5.90 -0.79 -5.48
CA GLU A 39 -4.53 -0.27 -5.35
C GLU A 39 -3.70 -1.09 -4.35
N GLN A 40 -2.47 -1.43 -4.74
CA GLN A 40 -1.52 -2.07 -3.83
C GLN A 40 -0.78 -1.00 -3.02
N VAL A 41 -0.73 -1.19 -1.70
CA VAL A 41 -0.06 -0.28 -0.76
C VAL A 41 1.09 -1.02 -0.10
N ALA A 42 2.24 -0.34 0.07
CA ALA A 42 3.32 -0.86 0.89
C ALA A 42 2.94 -0.76 2.38
N ALA A 43 2.60 -1.90 2.99
CA ALA A 43 2.39 -2.02 4.43
C ALA A 43 3.73 -2.17 5.17
N SER A 44 4.67 -2.92 4.58
CA SER A 44 5.98 -3.22 5.15
C SER A 44 7.09 -2.47 4.41
N GLY A 45 8.10 -2.00 5.15
CA GLY A 45 9.30 -1.39 4.55
C GLY A 45 9.13 0.04 4.03
N SER A 46 7.97 0.68 4.25
CA SER A 46 7.64 2.04 3.80
C SER A 46 8.62 3.12 4.26
N PHE A 47 9.37 2.87 5.34
CA PHE A 47 10.43 3.75 5.82
C PHE A 47 11.63 3.87 4.86
N LYS A 48 11.86 2.86 4.00
CA LYS A 48 12.99 2.84 3.04
C LYS A 48 12.57 3.15 1.61
N LEU A 49 11.28 3.42 1.37
CA LEU A 49 10.74 3.72 0.06
C LEU A 49 10.79 5.23 -0.22
N PHE A 50 11.11 5.56 -1.47
CA PHE A 50 11.12 6.92 -1.99
C PHE A 50 10.23 7.00 -3.23
N ASP A 51 9.83 8.20 -3.59
CA ASP A 51 9.02 8.42 -4.78
C ASP A 51 9.77 7.98 -6.05
N GLY A 52 9.11 7.16 -6.87
CA GLY A 52 9.67 6.60 -8.10
C GLY A 52 10.66 5.45 -7.90
N LEU A 53 10.87 4.98 -6.66
CA LEU A 53 11.78 3.87 -6.38
C LEU A 53 11.22 2.55 -6.95
N LYS A 54 12.07 1.76 -7.61
CA LYS A 54 11.71 0.42 -8.08
C LYS A 54 11.49 -0.50 -6.88
N VAL A 55 10.31 -1.12 -6.82
CA VAL A 55 9.93 -2.08 -5.79
C VAL A 55 9.86 -3.47 -6.41
N VAL A 56 10.31 -4.46 -5.66
CA VAL A 56 10.10 -5.87 -5.96
C VAL A 56 9.32 -6.43 -4.79
N LEU A 57 8.18 -7.06 -5.07
CA LEU A 57 7.40 -7.75 -4.05
C LEU A 57 8.25 -8.93 -3.55
N ALA A 58 8.45 -9.02 -2.25
CA ALA A 58 8.96 -10.24 -1.65
C ALA A 58 7.92 -11.33 -1.93
N ALA A 59 8.36 -12.48 -2.45
CA ALA A 59 7.46 -13.60 -2.64
C ALA A 59 7.04 -14.11 -1.26
N ASP A 60 5.73 -14.22 -1.07
CA ASP A 60 5.06 -14.77 0.12
C ASP A 60 4.84 -13.80 1.30
N GLU A 61 3.96 -12.82 1.10
CA GLU A 61 3.09 -12.33 2.18
C GLU A 61 1.68 -12.26 1.61
N PRO A 62 0.74 -13.12 2.07
CA PRO A 62 -0.65 -13.01 1.66
C PRO A 62 -1.15 -11.63 2.09
N ALA A 63 -1.65 -10.85 1.13
CA ALA A 63 -2.34 -9.60 1.41
C ALA A 63 -3.37 -9.86 2.51
N ALA A 64 -3.27 -9.11 3.62
CA ALA A 64 -4.14 -9.24 4.78
C ALA A 64 -5.57 -9.50 4.29
N ALA A 65 -6.04 -10.72 4.55
CA ALA A 65 -7.28 -11.22 4.01
C ALA A 65 -8.38 -10.22 4.36
N ALA A 66 -9.12 -9.77 3.34
CA ALA A 66 -10.31 -8.96 3.52
C ALA A 66 -11.16 -9.61 4.63
N PRO A 67 -11.60 -8.87 5.66
CA PRO A 67 -12.49 -9.45 6.65
C PRO A 67 -13.75 -9.85 5.90
N GLU A 68 -13.99 -11.16 5.77
CA GLU A 68 -15.28 -11.72 5.40
C GLU A 68 -16.31 -11.17 6.39
N GLN A 69 -17.00 -10.10 5.98
CA GLN A 69 -18.14 -9.56 6.70
C GLN A 69 -19.28 -10.57 6.53
N LYS A 70 -19.62 -11.26 7.62
CA LYS A 70 -20.84 -12.08 7.76
C LYS A 70 -21.83 -11.37 8.67
#